data_AF-A0A257TQA5-F1
#
_entry.id   AF-A0A257TQA5-F1
#
_cell.length_a   1.000
_cell.length_b   1.000
_cell.length_c   1.000
_cell.angle_alpha   90.00
_cell.angle_beta   90.00
_cell.angle_gamma   90.00
#
_symmetry.space_group_name_H-M   'P 1'
#
loop_
_entity.id
_entity.type
_entity.pdbx_description
1 polymer ?
#
loop_
_entity_poly.entity_id
_entity_poly.type
_entity_poly.pdbx_seq_one_letter_code
_entity_poly.pdbx_strand_id
1 'polypeptide(L)'
;ARVRFLAPADYPLHLFLREPRERDYRRLFFEYKSFSTVASGFMLRVINVPDALGRLKHSFESPADFALKINDSSLPQNSRVFNLHVHRGESVVDETRQPAQFEADIEIFSQIYSGFLKPSDAVKYGFAAAEPSVLPKLDELFRAPSPFIYQFDIF
;
A
#
# COMPACT_ATOMS: atom_id res chain seq x y z
N ALA A 1 34.68 -0.34 -12.44
CA ALA A 1 33.43 -0.56 -13.20
C ALA A 1 32.32 0.35 -12.65
N ARG A 2 31.28 0.68 -13.43
CA ARG A 2 30.07 1.38 -12.96
C ARG A 2 28.94 0.36 -12.94
N VAL A 3 28.34 0.12 -11.77
CA VAL A 3 27.14 -0.71 -11.62
C VAL A 3 25.96 0.22 -11.45
N ARG A 4 24.89 0.01 -12.20
CA ARG A 4 23.58 0.63 -11.98
C ARG A 4 22.67 -0.45 -11.40
N PHE A 5 21.95 -0.10 -10.35
CA PHE A 5 21.10 -1.04 -9.62
C PHE A 5 19.78 -0.33 -9.31
N LEU A 6 18.68 -0.95 -9.70
CA LEU A 6 17.32 -0.52 -9.40
C LEU A 6 16.74 -1.51 -8.41
N ALA A 7 16.19 -1.01 -7.33
CA ALA A 7 15.61 -1.81 -6.26
C ALA A 7 14.53 -1.01 -5.51
N PRO A 8 13.70 -1.69 -4.70
CA PRO A 8 12.82 -1.04 -3.75
C PRO A 8 13.56 -0.01 -2.89
N ALA A 9 12.86 1.03 -2.45
CA ALA A 9 13.45 2.12 -1.67
C ALA A 9 14.02 1.65 -0.31
N ASP A 10 13.46 0.57 0.24
CA ASP A 10 13.85 -0.06 1.50
C ASP A 10 14.88 -1.19 1.33
N TYR A 11 15.39 -1.42 0.12
CA TYR A 11 16.39 -2.46 -0.10
C TYR A 11 17.66 -2.19 0.74
N PRO A 12 18.15 -3.17 1.53
CA PRO A 12 19.19 -2.95 2.53
C PRO A 12 20.61 -2.92 1.93
N LEU A 13 20.82 -2.12 0.88
CA LEU A 13 22.10 -1.99 0.17
C LEU A 13 23.27 -1.66 1.11
N HIS A 14 23.01 -0.94 2.20
CA HIS A 14 24.01 -0.52 3.18
C HIS A 14 24.63 -1.68 3.96
N LEU A 15 23.98 -2.85 4.00
CA LEU A 15 24.53 -4.05 4.64
C LEU A 15 25.59 -4.74 3.78
N PHE A 16 25.58 -4.52 2.46
CA PHE A 16 26.46 -5.21 1.51
C PHE A 16 27.62 -4.35 1.02
N LEU A 17 27.51 -3.02 1.14
CA LEU A 17 28.51 -2.08 0.67
C LEU A 17 29.45 -1.66 1.80
N ARG A 18 30.76 -1.78 1.56
CA ARG A 18 31.79 -1.29 2.49
C ARG A 18 31.65 0.20 2.79
N GLU A 19 31.27 0.99 1.79
CA GLU A 19 30.90 2.39 1.95
C GLU A 19 29.58 2.63 1.20
N PRO A 20 28.45 2.83 1.90
CA PRO A 20 27.14 2.98 1.29
C PRO A 20 27.00 4.39 0.71
N ARG A 21 27.46 4.58 -0.53
CA ARG A 21 27.30 5.85 -1.25
C ARG A 21 27.16 5.66 -2.75
N GLU A 22 26.53 6.64 -3.38
CA GLU A 22 26.59 6.79 -4.83
C GLU A 22 28.02 7.11 -5.27
N ARG A 23 28.36 6.77 -6.52
CA ARG A 23 29.66 7.09 -7.08
C ARG A 23 29.86 8.61 -7.18
N ASP A 24 28.86 9.29 -7.74
CA ASP A 24 28.82 10.73 -7.95
C ASP A 24 27.96 11.40 -6.87
N TYR A 25 28.18 10.98 -5.61
CA TYR A 25 27.35 11.39 -4.48
C TYR A 25 27.35 12.91 -4.28
N ARG A 26 26.19 13.44 -3.89
CA ARG A 26 26.08 14.81 -3.41
C ARG A 26 26.55 14.86 -1.96
N ARG A 27 27.31 15.90 -1.60
CA ARG A 27 27.57 16.26 -0.20
C ARG A 27 26.50 17.25 0.24
N LEU A 28 25.54 16.76 1.02
CA LEU A 28 24.54 17.63 1.64
C LEU A 28 25.18 18.41 2.80
N PHE A 29 26.17 17.79 3.47
CA PHE A 29 27.06 18.38 4.46
C PHE A 29 28.40 17.62 4.45
N PHE A 30 29.39 17.99 5.27
CA PHE A 30 30.72 17.37 5.19
C PHE A 30 30.74 15.89 5.61
N GLU A 31 29.86 15.48 6.51
CA GLU A 31 29.68 14.09 6.94
C GLU A 31 28.64 13.32 6.10
N TYR A 32 27.72 14.01 5.44
CA TYR A 32 26.59 13.37 4.75
C TYR A 32 26.80 13.26 3.24
N LYS A 33 26.90 12.01 2.77
CA LYS A 33 27.00 11.64 1.36
C LYS A 33 25.69 11.01 0.90
N SER A 34 25.24 11.30 -0.33
CA SER A 34 24.05 10.63 -0.86
C SER A 34 24.28 9.11 -1.01
N PHE A 35 23.33 8.34 -0.49
CA PHE A 35 23.34 6.88 -0.51
C PHE A 35 22.71 6.31 -1.79
N SER A 36 21.57 6.89 -2.18
CA SER A 36 20.79 6.53 -3.36
C SER A 36 19.95 7.71 -3.81
N THR A 37 19.43 7.63 -5.03
CA THR A 37 18.43 8.54 -5.58
C THR A 37 17.09 7.82 -5.64
N VAL A 38 16.05 8.41 -5.05
CA VAL A 38 14.67 7.91 -5.14
C VAL A 38 14.00 8.53 -6.37
N ALA A 39 13.33 7.71 -7.17
CA ALA A 39 12.55 8.13 -8.32
C ALA A 39 11.09 7.68 -8.15
N SER A 40 10.14 8.55 -8.50
CA SER A 40 8.73 8.17 -8.62
C SER A 40 8.49 7.41 -9.92
N GLY A 41 7.57 6.45 -9.87
CA GLY A 41 7.25 5.57 -11.00
C GLY A 41 5.76 5.55 -11.31
N PHE A 42 5.24 4.35 -11.58
CA PHE A 42 3.86 4.11 -11.98
C PHE A 42 2.84 4.49 -10.90
N MET A 43 1.64 4.82 -11.36
CA MET A 43 0.46 4.99 -10.51
C MET A 43 -0.48 3.80 -10.72
N LEU A 44 -1.05 3.30 -9.63
CA LEU A 44 -2.08 2.27 -9.67
C LEU A 44 -3.44 2.90 -9.33
N ARG A 45 -4.49 2.48 -10.03
CA ARG A 45 -5.87 2.79 -9.69
C ARG A 45 -6.69 1.52 -9.65
N VAL A 46 -7.40 1.29 -8.54
CA VAL A 46 -8.40 0.23 -8.45
C VAL A 46 -9.64 0.66 -9.24
N ILE A 47 -10.08 -0.19 -10.17
CA ILE A 47 -11.25 0.08 -11.03
C ILE A 47 -12.53 -0.49 -10.43
N ASN A 48 -12.48 -1.72 -9.91
CA ASN A 48 -13.59 -2.39 -9.25
C ASN A 48 -13.17 -2.75 -7.82
N VAL A 49 -13.69 -2.01 -6.83
CA VAL A 49 -13.37 -2.21 -5.41
C VAL A 49 -13.79 -3.59 -4.92
N PRO A 50 -15.04 -4.06 -5.12
CA PRO A 50 -15.44 -5.41 -4.70
C PRO A 50 -14.55 -6.52 -5.26
N ASP A 51 -14.25 -6.49 -6.57
CA ASP A 51 -13.42 -7.52 -7.19
C ASP A 51 -11.97 -7.48 -6.68
N ALA A 52 -11.43 -6.28 -6.42
CA ALA A 52 -10.09 -6.12 -5.87
C ALA A 52 -10.01 -6.69 -4.45
N LEU A 53 -10.98 -6.34 -3.60
CA LEU A 53 -11.09 -6.85 -2.24
C LEU A 53 -11.27 -8.37 -2.19
N GLY A 54 -12.11 -8.94 -3.08
CA GLY A 54 -12.31 -10.39 -3.18
C GLY A 54 -11.08 -11.17 -3.66
N ARG A 55 -10.10 -10.49 -4.26
CA ARG A 55 -8.82 -11.08 -4.71
C ARG A 55 -7.68 -10.93 -3.71
N LEU A 56 -7.91 -10.25 -2.57
CA LEU A 56 -6.91 -10.12 -1.54
C LEU A 56 -6.51 -11.49 -1.02
N LYS A 57 -5.22 -11.78 -1.11
CA LYS A 57 -4.61 -12.93 -0.44
C LYS A 57 -4.10 -12.47 0.90
N HIS A 58 -4.45 -13.17 1.96
CA HIS A 58 -4.05 -12.81 3.31
C HIS A 58 -3.72 -14.06 4.13
N SER A 59 -2.97 -13.84 5.20
CA SER A 59 -2.53 -14.90 6.12
C SER A 59 -3.33 -14.96 7.42
N PHE A 60 -4.47 -14.27 7.50
CA PHE A 60 -5.32 -14.26 8.70
C PHE A 60 -5.61 -15.68 9.20
N GLU A 61 -5.16 -15.97 10.42
CA GLU A 61 -5.53 -17.20 11.13
C GLU A 61 -6.94 -17.11 11.70
N SER A 62 -7.35 -15.91 12.12
CA SER A 62 -8.66 -15.65 12.72
C SER A 62 -9.60 -14.95 11.75
N PRO A 63 -10.90 -15.32 11.70
CA PRO A 63 -11.88 -14.65 10.87
C PRO A 63 -12.01 -13.18 11.25
N ALA A 64 -12.21 -12.31 10.26
CA ALA A 64 -12.42 -10.89 10.48
C ALA A 64 -13.38 -10.31 9.44
N ASP A 65 -14.23 -9.39 9.90
CA ASP A 65 -15.20 -8.68 9.06
C ASP A 65 -14.90 -7.18 9.16
N PHE A 66 -14.99 -6.49 8.03
CA PHE A 66 -14.73 -5.05 7.95
C PHE A 66 -15.76 -4.36 7.06
N ALA A 67 -16.43 -3.33 7.58
CA ALA A 67 -17.23 -2.44 6.74
C ALA A 67 -16.35 -1.31 6.18
N LEU A 68 -16.15 -1.29 4.87
CA LEU A 68 -15.27 -0.36 4.15
C LEU A 68 -16.10 0.53 3.21
N LYS A 69 -15.81 1.83 3.16
CA LYS A 69 -16.40 2.76 2.19
C LYS A 69 -15.31 3.48 1.40
N ILE A 70 -15.35 3.35 0.08
CA ILE A 70 -14.34 3.95 -0.80
C ILE A 70 -14.99 5.01 -1.67
N ASN A 71 -14.73 6.29 -1.42
CA ASN A 71 -15.33 7.37 -2.21
C ASN A 71 -14.66 7.45 -3.59
N ASP A 72 -15.47 7.29 -4.64
CA ASP A 72 -15.04 7.39 -6.04
C ASP A 72 -16.07 8.20 -6.83
N SER A 73 -15.71 9.44 -7.14
CA SER A 73 -16.54 10.36 -7.93
C SER A 73 -16.67 9.94 -9.40
N SER A 74 -15.72 9.16 -9.91
CA SER A 74 -15.68 8.72 -11.31
C SER A 74 -16.49 7.45 -11.53
N LEU A 75 -16.49 6.54 -10.55
CA LEU A 75 -17.19 5.26 -10.60
C LEU A 75 -18.10 5.10 -9.36
N PRO A 76 -19.34 5.61 -9.38
CA PRO A 76 -20.22 5.63 -8.21
C PRO A 76 -20.53 4.25 -7.60
N GLN A 77 -20.41 3.18 -8.38
CA GLN A 77 -20.55 1.81 -7.88
C GLN A 77 -19.49 1.45 -6.83
N ASN A 78 -18.31 2.09 -6.84
CA ASN A 78 -17.28 1.90 -5.83
C ASN A 78 -17.59 2.66 -4.53
N SER A 79 -18.46 3.68 -4.59
CA SER A 79 -18.83 4.54 -3.45
C SER A 79 -19.82 3.92 -2.46
N ARG A 80 -20.10 2.63 -2.58
CA ARG A 80 -20.97 1.89 -1.66
C ARG A 80 -20.17 1.42 -0.44
N VAL A 81 -20.88 1.02 0.61
CA VAL A 81 -20.25 0.38 1.77
C VAL A 81 -20.20 -1.13 1.52
N PHE A 82 -19.02 -1.69 1.60
CA PHE A 82 -18.77 -3.12 1.41
C PHE A 82 -18.38 -3.77 2.73
N ASN A 83 -19.00 -4.89 3.05
CA ASN A 83 -18.52 -5.77 4.11
C ASN A 83 -17.54 -6.77 3.50
N LEU A 84 -16.29 -6.71 3.94
CA LEU A 84 -15.27 -7.67 3.58
C LEU A 84 -15.20 -8.73 4.68
N HIS A 85 -15.58 -9.95 4.31
CA HIS A 85 -15.50 -11.14 5.13
C HIS A 85 -14.22 -11.91 4.82
N VAL A 86 -13.32 -12.00 5.79
CA VAL A 86 -12.02 -12.66 5.67
C VAL A 86 -12.04 -13.96 6.48
N HIS A 87 -11.92 -15.11 5.82
CA HIS A 87 -11.92 -16.41 6.49
C HIS A 87 -11.11 -17.46 5.71
N ARG A 88 -10.15 -18.14 6.38
CA ARG A 88 -9.36 -19.27 5.83
C ARG A 88 -8.70 -19.02 4.46
N GLY A 89 -8.15 -17.83 4.26
CA GLY A 89 -7.44 -17.46 3.02
C GLY A 89 -8.36 -17.03 1.87
N GLU A 90 -9.67 -16.95 2.10
CA GLU A 90 -10.66 -16.45 1.16
C GLU A 90 -11.26 -15.13 1.68
N SER A 91 -11.52 -14.23 0.74
CA SER A 91 -12.16 -12.94 0.96
C SER A 91 -13.48 -12.90 0.19
N VAL A 92 -14.59 -12.75 0.90
CA VAL A 92 -15.92 -12.57 0.32
C VAL A 92 -16.36 -11.12 0.56
N VAL A 93 -16.95 -10.49 -0.45
CA VAL A 93 -17.31 -9.08 -0.41
C VAL A 93 -18.77 -8.91 -0.75
N ASP A 94 -19.52 -8.33 0.17
CA ASP A 94 -20.95 -8.06 0.02
C ASP A 94 -21.24 -6.59 0.28
N GLU A 95 -22.27 -6.05 -0.36
CA GLU A 95 -22.75 -4.70 -0.03
C GLU A 95 -23.48 -4.72 1.32
N THR A 96 -23.22 -3.72 2.17
CA THR A 96 -23.83 -3.61 3.49
C THR A 96 -24.44 -2.23 3.74
N ARG A 97 -25.37 -2.16 4.69
CA ARG A 97 -25.93 -0.91 5.22
C ARG A 97 -25.34 -0.51 6.57
N GLN A 98 -24.40 -1.30 7.09
CA GLN A 98 -23.71 -0.98 8.32
C GLN A 98 -22.86 0.29 8.14
N PRO A 99 -22.64 1.08 9.23
CA PRO A 99 -21.70 2.18 9.18
C PRO A 99 -20.31 1.70 8.76
N ALA A 100 -19.63 2.50 7.95
CA ALA A 100 -18.26 2.20 7.55
C ALA A 100 -17.32 2.33 8.76
N GLN A 101 -16.51 1.31 8.98
CA GLN A 101 -15.44 1.30 9.97
C GLN A 101 -14.14 1.88 9.43
N PHE A 102 -14.02 1.95 8.10
CA PHE A 102 -12.93 2.61 7.39
C PHE A 102 -13.48 3.32 6.16
N GLU A 103 -13.07 4.56 5.96
CA GLU A 103 -13.46 5.39 4.83
C GLU A 103 -12.24 6.10 4.23
N ALA A 104 -12.10 6.04 2.91
CA ALA A 104 -11.04 6.71 2.18
C ALA A 104 -11.47 7.03 0.74
N ASP A 105 -10.77 7.95 0.09
CA ASP A 105 -10.93 8.17 -1.36
C ASP A 105 -10.22 7.08 -2.18
N ILE A 106 -10.68 6.86 -3.40
CA ILE A 106 -10.16 5.81 -4.30
C ILE A 106 -8.66 5.93 -4.57
N GLU A 107 -8.11 7.14 -4.60
CA GLU A 107 -6.66 7.39 -4.75
C GLU A 107 -5.86 6.88 -3.56
N ILE A 108 -6.39 7.07 -2.34
CA ILE A 108 -5.78 6.61 -1.09
C ILE A 108 -5.94 5.10 -0.97
N PHE A 109 -7.13 4.59 -1.27
CA PHE A 109 -7.38 3.16 -1.28
C PHE A 109 -6.47 2.42 -2.27
N SER A 110 -6.21 3.01 -3.44
CA SER A 110 -5.31 2.41 -4.43
C SER A 110 -3.87 2.30 -3.93
N GLN A 111 -3.38 3.27 -3.15
CA GLN A 111 -2.07 3.21 -2.50
C GLN A 111 -2.01 2.17 -1.38
N ILE A 112 -3.11 2.03 -0.63
CA ILE A 112 -3.23 0.99 0.41
C ILE A 112 -3.25 -0.39 -0.22
N TYR A 113 -4.06 -0.57 -1.27
CA TYR A 113 -4.19 -1.83 -1.99
C TYR A 113 -2.85 -2.29 -2.60
N SER A 114 -2.02 -1.35 -3.07
CA SER A 114 -0.69 -1.67 -3.60
C SER A 114 0.38 -1.90 -2.53
N GLY A 115 0.08 -1.72 -1.25
CA GLY A 115 1.06 -1.80 -0.16
C GLY A 115 1.98 -0.58 -0.04
N PHE A 116 1.69 0.50 -0.76
CA PHE A 116 2.50 1.73 -0.72
C PHE A 116 2.24 2.54 0.55
N LEU A 117 0.99 2.55 1.01
CA LEU A 117 0.55 3.28 2.19
C LEU A 117 -0.12 2.33 3.18
N LYS A 118 0.25 2.39 4.46
CA LYS A 118 -0.44 1.63 5.49
C LYS A 118 -1.76 2.30 5.87
N PRO A 119 -2.83 1.55 6.16
CA PRO A 119 -4.08 2.11 6.69
C PRO A 119 -3.88 3.02 7.91
N SER A 120 -3.05 2.62 8.88
CA SER A 120 -2.75 3.43 10.06
C SER A 120 -2.05 4.75 9.71
N ASP A 121 -1.14 4.74 8.74
CA ASP A 121 -0.48 5.95 8.25
C ASP A 121 -1.47 6.86 7.51
N ALA A 122 -2.36 6.29 6.69
CA ALA A 122 -3.42 7.05 6.00
C ALA A 122 -4.32 7.80 6.99
N VAL A 123 -4.71 7.15 8.09
CA VAL A 123 -5.49 7.80 9.16
C VAL A 123 -4.68 8.84 9.91
N LYS A 124 -3.43 8.51 10.27
CA LYS A 124 -2.53 9.42 10.99
C LYS A 124 -2.29 10.73 10.23
N TYR A 125 -2.21 10.67 8.90
CA TYR A 125 -2.01 11.84 8.05
C TYR A 125 -3.33 12.52 7.62
N GLY A 126 -4.48 12.01 8.03
CA GLY A 126 -5.79 12.59 7.72
C GLY A 126 -6.29 12.31 6.30
N PHE A 127 -5.73 11.31 5.62
CA PHE A 127 -6.17 10.88 4.28
C PHE A 127 -7.33 9.87 4.32
N ALA A 128 -7.55 9.25 5.48
CA ALA A 128 -8.62 8.29 5.70
C ALA A 128 -9.21 8.48 7.11
N ALA A 129 -10.42 7.98 7.31
CA ALA A 129 -11.06 7.87 8.62
C ALA A 129 -11.26 6.40 8.97
N ALA A 130 -11.03 6.03 10.22
CA ALA A 130 -11.25 4.65 10.66
C ALA A 130 -11.59 4.57 12.15
N GLU A 131 -12.29 3.51 12.54
CA GLU A 131 -12.41 3.11 13.93
C GLU A 131 -11.05 2.63 14.46
N PRO A 132 -10.56 3.10 15.63
CA PRO A 132 -9.26 2.70 16.15
C PRO A 132 -9.11 1.18 16.37
N SER A 133 -10.21 0.48 16.63
CA SER A 133 -10.25 -0.95 16.88
C SER A 133 -9.93 -1.81 15.64
N VAL A 134 -10.23 -1.32 14.43
CA VAL A 134 -10.03 -2.09 13.19
C VAL A 134 -8.66 -1.87 12.56
N LEU A 135 -7.98 -0.76 12.88
CA LEU A 135 -6.72 -0.36 12.26
C LEU A 135 -5.61 -1.43 12.30
N PRO A 136 -5.31 -2.09 13.44
CA PRO A 136 -4.25 -3.10 13.47
C PRO A 136 -4.52 -4.28 12.54
N LYS A 137 -5.80 -4.66 12.39
CA LYS A 137 -6.20 -5.73 11.47
C LYS A 137 -6.15 -5.26 10.01
N LEU A 138 -6.55 -4.03 9.71
CA LEU A 138 -6.41 -3.50 8.35
C LEU A 138 -4.93 -3.41 7.94
N ASP A 139 -4.04 -2.98 8.84
CA ASP A 139 -2.60 -2.97 8.60
C ASP A 139 -2.03 -4.38 8.34
N GLU A 140 -2.59 -5.41 8.98
CA GLU A 140 -2.24 -6.80 8.73
C GLU A 140 -2.80 -7.29 7.39
N LEU A 141 -4.05 -6.96 7.06
CA LEU A 141 -4.70 -7.32 5.81
C LEU A 141 -3.97 -6.79 4.58
N PHE A 142 -3.62 -5.50 4.61
CA PHE A 142 -2.94 -4.81 3.52
C PHE A 142 -1.42 -4.84 3.65
N ARG A 143 -0.88 -5.73 4.51
CA ARG A 143 0.57 -5.87 4.65
C ARG A 143 1.16 -6.44 3.37
N ALA A 144 1.89 -5.60 2.66
CA ALA A 144 2.70 -6.00 1.53
C ALA A 144 4.07 -5.28 1.57
N PRO A 145 5.11 -5.84 0.92
CA PRO A 145 6.35 -5.12 0.67
C PRO A 145 6.08 -3.85 -0.15
N SER A 146 6.96 -2.87 -0.03
CA SER A 146 6.92 -1.66 -0.86
C SER A 146 6.84 -2.04 -2.36
N PRO A 147 5.84 -1.54 -3.11
CA PRO A 147 5.66 -1.95 -4.50
C PRO A 147 6.85 -1.50 -5.35
N PHE A 148 7.34 -2.40 -6.19
CA PHE A 148 8.46 -2.16 -7.08
C PHE A 148 8.26 -2.93 -8.39
N ILE A 149 8.55 -2.29 -9.51
CA ILE A 149 8.50 -2.90 -10.85
C ILE A 149 9.91 -2.87 -11.40
N TYR A 150 10.43 -4.05 -11.78
CA TYR A 150 11.73 -4.14 -12.41
C TYR A 150 11.62 -3.75 -13.89
N GLN A 151 12.68 -3.14 -14.43
CA GLN A 151 12.70 -2.46 -15.74
C GLN A 151 12.24 -3.31 -16.95
N PHE A 152 12.16 -4.64 -16.82
CA PHE A 152 11.77 -5.56 -17.90
C PHE A 152 10.32 -6.07 -17.84
N ASP A 153 9.51 -5.62 -16.87
CA ASP A 153 8.09 -6.00 -16.77
C ASP A 153 7.15 -4.97 -17.43
N ILE A 154 7.69 -4.20 -18.39
CA ILE A 154 6.92 -3.25 -19.20
C ILE A 154 6.69 -3.92 -20.56
N PHE A 155 5.57 -4.64 -20.70
CA PHE A 155 5.10 -5.22 -21.96
C PHE A 155 3.94 -4.41 -22.53
#